data_AF-A0A4P7YDC7-F1
#
_entry.id   AF-A0A4P7YDC7-F1
#
_cell.length_a   1.000
_cell.length_b   1.000
_cell.length_c   1.000
_cell.angle_alpha   90.00
_cell.angle_beta   90.00
_cell.angle_gamma   90.00
#
_symmetry.space_group_name_H-M   'P 1'
#
loop_
_entity.id
_entity.type
_entity.pdbx_description
1 polymer ?
#
loop_
_entity_poly.entity_id
_entity_poly.type
_entity_poly.pdbx_seq_one_letter_code
_entity_poly.pdbx_strand_id
1 'polypeptide(L)'
;MAGQKTVLDGITFTDTTLPILRSDALLSAGSLYLFDLGHSLGGVSGVPAAGAVIPNIAYAEAAAVLGAGTESSLAGGFSSNAVAADALFERTPKKGLHAIYSQVNNTVVGHGAQISAATAIRDYIIANKTHLFYFSVWAHRTRAALTAGHRYMEIGSGASYLGYMSGAGNAGKASGLSNVVGGANAVANRYSSMRASAGAGDTIAVAGGSIIFGNNGSSSALTNQCPSDIFYRGYCEDLTVSGRTYADVDALDKALWDAAFAAGGRFAGDTFTAPSTFP
;
A
#
# COMPACT_ATOMS: atom_id res chain seq x y z
N MET A 1 19.63 -0.40 19.09
CA MET A 1 20.86 -0.54 18.26
C MET A 1 20.42 -0.79 16.83
N ALA A 2 20.77 0.09 15.89
CA ALA A 2 20.49 -0.16 14.48
C ALA A 2 21.56 -1.13 13.97
N GLY A 3 21.17 -2.33 13.52
CA GLY A 3 22.09 -3.25 12.85
C GLY A 3 22.54 -2.65 11.51
N GLN A 4 23.82 -2.77 11.19
CA GLN A 4 24.38 -2.33 9.92
C GLN A 4 24.37 -3.50 8.94
N LYS A 5 23.62 -3.39 7.84
CA LYS A 5 23.69 -4.34 6.72
C LYS A 5 24.85 -3.93 5.82
N THR A 6 25.80 -4.84 5.60
CA THR A 6 26.89 -4.67 4.63
C THR A 6 26.61 -5.59 3.45
N VAL A 7 26.57 -5.05 2.24
CA VAL A 7 26.46 -5.83 1.00
C VAL A 7 27.87 -6.09 0.50
N LEU A 8 28.21 -7.37 0.25
CA LEU A 8 29.49 -7.78 -0.33
C LEU A 8 29.27 -8.14 -1.80
N ASP A 9 29.61 -7.23 -2.69
CA ASP A 9 29.45 -7.43 -4.13
C ASP A 9 30.43 -8.49 -4.65
N GLY A 10 29.94 -9.42 -5.49
CA GLY A 10 30.75 -10.46 -6.12
C GLY A 10 31.03 -11.69 -5.26
N ILE A 11 30.42 -11.82 -4.08
CA ILE A 11 30.53 -13.00 -3.22
C ILE A 11 29.22 -13.78 -3.19
N THR A 12 29.30 -15.07 -3.55
CA THR A 12 28.20 -16.03 -3.37
C THR A 12 28.41 -16.80 -2.08
N PHE A 13 27.49 -16.68 -1.13
CA PHE A 13 27.47 -17.52 0.05
C PHE A 13 26.91 -18.90 -0.32
N THR A 14 27.70 -19.96 -0.13
CA THR A 14 27.29 -21.34 -0.43
C THR A 14 26.59 -22.03 0.73
N ASP A 15 26.68 -21.46 1.94
CA ASP A 15 25.99 -21.96 3.13
C ASP A 15 24.52 -21.49 3.13
N THR A 16 23.63 -22.41 2.76
CA THR A 16 22.19 -22.16 2.70
C THR A 16 21.52 -22.18 4.08
N THR A 17 22.25 -22.46 5.15
CA THR A 17 21.74 -22.45 6.53
C THR A 17 21.79 -21.06 7.17
N LEU A 18 22.52 -20.12 6.57
CA LEU A 18 22.63 -18.76 7.09
C LEU A 18 21.30 -17.99 6.91
N PRO A 19 20.85 -17.25 7.95
CA PRO A 19 19.65 -16.43 7.83
C PRO A 19 19.85 -15.29 6.82
N ILE A 20 18.94 -15.18 5.87
CA ILE A 20 18.95 -14.12 4.86
C ILE A 20 18.59 -12.79 5.53
N LEU A 21 19.55 -11.85 5.55
CA LEU A 21 19.34 -10.50 6.07
C LEU A 21 18.64 -9.62 5.02
N ARG A 22 17.36 -9.37 5.25
CA ARG A 22 16.54 -8.48 4.42
C ARG A 22 16.50 -7.06 4.95
N SER A 23 16.03 -6.15 4.10
CA SER A 23 16.00 -4.71 4.37
C SER A 23 14.92 -4.29 5.37
N ASP A 24 13.87 -5.10 5.55
CA ASP A 24 12.84 -4.96 6.59
C ASP A 24 12.43 -6.35 7.07
N ALA A 25 12.02 -6.47 8.34
CA ALA A 25 11.66 -7.73 8.98
C ALA A 25 10.42 -8.39 8.36
N LEU A 26 9.57 -7.64 7.68
CA LEU A 26 8.40 -8.17 6.99
C LEU A 26 8.75 -8.91 5.69
N LEU A 27 9.90 -8.60 5.08
CA LEU A 27 10.24 -9.11 3.74
C LEU A 27 10.48 -10.62 3.71
N SER A 28 10.19 -11.24 2.58
CA SER A 28 10.40 -12.66 2.27
C SER A 28 10.80 -12.86 0.81
N ALA A 29 11.03 -14.11 0.42
CA ALA A 29 11.29 -14.46 -0.98
C ALA A 29 10.12 -14.17 -1.93
N GLY A 30 8.90 -13.92 -1.43
CA GLY A 30 7.73 -13.58 -2.23
C GLY A 30 7.35 -12.10 -2.19
N SER A 31 8.13 -11.24 -1.51
CA SER A 31 7.80 -9.81 -1.41
C SER A 31 7.85 -9.13 -2.78
N LEU A 32 6.78 -8.40 -3.12
CA LEU A 32 6.64 -7.69 -4.39
C LEU A 32 6.85 -6.19 -4.22
N TYR A 33 6.29 -5.61 -3.16
CA TYR A 33 6.63 -4.25 -2.79
C TYR A 33 6.53 -4.00 -1.29
N LEU A 34 7.35 -3.06 -0.81
CA LEU A 34 7.20 -2.40 0.48
C LEU A 34 7.43 -0.90 0.28
N PHE A 35 6.36 -0.12 0.39
CA PHE A 35 6.42 1.33 0.37
C PHE A 35 6.26 1.87 1.77
N ASP A 36 7.29 2.54 2.29
CA ASP A 36 7.28 3.20 3.58
C ASP A 36 8.02 4.53 3.45
N LEU A 37 7.25 5.63 3.39
CA LEU A 37 7.74 6.95 3.02
C LEU A 37 8.65 7.62 4.06
N GLY A 38 8.86 6.99 5.21
CA GLY A 38 9.85 7.43 6.20
C GLY A 38 10.87 6.34 6.58
N HIS A 39 10.92 5.24 5.83
CA HIS A 39 11.97 4.24 5.99
C HIS A 39 13.32 4.81 5.55
N SER A 40 14.43 4.38 6.16
CA SER A 40 15.78 4.87 5.82
C SER A 40 16.18 4.56 4.37
N LEU A 41 15.66 3.47 3.81
CA LEU A 41 15.92 3.02 2.44
C LEU A 41 14.81 3.39 1.43
N GLY A 42 13.73 4.04 1.87
CA GLY A 42 12.58 4.35 1.01
C GLY A 42 11.92 5.68 1.28
N GLY A 43 12.60 6.55 2.04
CA GLY A 43 12.08 7.84 2.44
C GLY A 43 11.97 8.80 1.27
N VAL A 44 10.90 9.60 1.27
CA VAL A 44 10.75 10.74 0.35
C VAL A 44 10.76 12.05 1.13
N SER A 45 11.28 13.13 0.55
CA SER A 45 11.28 14.46 1.16
C SER A 45 10.02 15.24 0.76
N GLY A 46 9.28 15.76 1.73
CA GLY A 46 8.06 16.53 1.44
C GLY A 46 6.96 15.69 0.78
N VAL A 47 5.92 16.36 0.28
CA VAL A 47 4.85 15.71 -0.49
C VAL A 47 5.40 15.36 -1.88
N PRO A 48 5.31 14.09 -2.34
CA PRO A 48 5.74 13.73 -3.68
C PRO A 48 4.98 14.54 -4.75
N ALA A 49 5.69 15.08 -5.74
CA ALA A 49 5.07 15.72 -6.90
C ALA A 49 4.42 14.67 -7.82
N ALA A 50 3.44 15.07 -8.63
CA ALA A 50 2.87 14.18 -9.64
C ALA A 50 3.97 13.64 -10.58
N GLY A 51 3.99 12.32 -10.78
CA GLY A 51 5.03 11.61 -11.54
C GLY A 51 6.28 11.24 -10.72
N ALA A 52 6.34 11.60 -9.43
CA ALA A 52 7.47 11.24 -8.59
C ALA A 52 7.58 9.72 -8.37
N VAL A 53 8.83 9.26 -8.28
CA VAL A 53 9.16 7.88 -7.96
C VAL A 53 9.00 7.64 -6.45
N ILE A 54 8.39 6.52 -6.10
CA ILE A 54 8.28 6.04 -4.72
C ILE A 54 9.17 4.80 -4.57
N PRO A 55 10.29 4.87 -3.83
CA PRO A 55 11.22 3.76 -3.72
C PRO A 55 10.56 2.51 -3.14
N ASN A 56 10.82 1.35 -3.76
CA ASN A 56 10.36 0.06 -3.29
C ASN A 56 11.44 -0.60 -2.44
N ILE A 57 11.23 -0.74 -1.13
CA ILE A 57 12.22 -1.36 -0.22
C ILE A 57 12.39 -2.85 -0.50
N ALA A 58 11.38 -3.49 -1.11
CA ALA A 58 11.39 -4.89 -1.51
C ALA A 58 11.88 -5.13 -2.95
N TYR A 59 12.56 -4.15 -3.58
CA TYR A 59 12.90 -4.26 -5.01
C TYR A 59 13.77 -5.48 -5.32
N ALA A 60 14.66 -5.89 -4.40
CA ALA A 60 15.57 -7.01 -4.61
C ALA A 60 14.82 -8.34 -4.60
N GLU A 61 13.91 -8.51 -3.64
CA GLU A 61 12.99 -9.65 -3.56
C GLU A 61 12.09 -9.69 -4.79
N ALA A 62 11.50 -8.54 -5.17
CA ALA A 62 10.64 -8.44 -6.33
C ALA A 62 11.38 -8.77 -7.63
N ALA A 63 12.63 -8.30 -7.81
CA ALA A 63 13.44 -8.63 -8.96
C ALA A 63 13.71 -10.15 -9.08
N ALA A 64 13.90 -10.83 -7.94
CA ALA A 64 14.06 -12.28 -7.92
C ALA A 64 12.76 -13.00 -8.30
N VAL A 65 11.60 -12.57 -7.78
CA VAL A 65 10.29 -13.14 -8.13
C VAL A 65 9.96 -12.95 -9.61
N LEU A 66 10.22 -11.76 -10.15
CA LEU A 66 9.94 -11.41 -11.54
C LEU A 66 11.01 -11.97 -12.52
N GLY A 67 12.16 -12.42 -12.00
CA GLY A 67 13.31 -12.85 -12.80
C GLY A 67 14.08 -11.71 -13.48
N ALA A 68 13.69 -10.45 -13.24
CA ALA A 68 14.33 -9.26 -13.77
C ALA A 68 13.90 -7.99 -13.00
N GLY A 69 14.67 -6.92 -13.15
CA GLY A 69 14.33 -5.59 -12.64
C GLY A 69 15.48 -4.96 -11.86
N THR A 70 15.40 -3.65 -11.70
CA THR A 70 16.32 -2.84 -10.91
C THR A 70 15.52 -2.04 -9.87
N GLU A 71 16.22 -1.44 -8.91
CA GLU A 71 15.60 -0.53 -7.94
C GLU A 71 14.73 0.54 -8.63
N SER A 72 15.25 1.15 -9.70
CA SER A 72 14.51 2.17 -10.45
C SER A 72 13.33 1.61 -11.25
N SER A 73 13.46 0.42 -11.85
CA SER A 73 12.37 -0.13 -12.68
C SER A 73 11.25 -0.75 -11.86
N LEU A 74 11.52 -1.10 -10.60
CA LEU A 74 10.57 -1.70 -9.66
C LEU A 74 10.08 -0.74 -8.58
N ALA A 75 10.47 0.53 -8.66
CA ALA A 75 9.93 1.58 -7.83
C ALA A 75 8.47 1.89 -8.19
N GLY A 76 7.69 2.27 -7.19
CA GLY A 76 6.33 2.77 -7.38
C GLY A 76 6.31 4.18 -7.97
N GLY A 77 5.12 4.67 -8.25
CA GLY A 77 4.89 6.03 -8.71
C GLY A 77 3.80 6.72 -7.90
N PHE A 78 3.96 8.01 -7.67
CA PHE A 78 2.89 8.89 -7.20
C PHE A 78 2.27 9.62 -8.38
N SER A 79 0.97 9.39 -8.60
CA SER A 79 0.20 10.15 -9.59
C SER A 79 -0.81 11.02 -8.86
N SER A 80 -0.91 12.28 -9.26
CA SER A 80 -1.93 13.20 -8.77
C SER A 80 -2.38 14.11 -9.90
N ASN A 81 -3.67 14.27 -10.04
CA ASN A 81 -4.32 15.30 -10.85
C ASN A 81 -5.33 16.12 -10.02
N ALA A 82 -5.37 15.90 -8.71
CA ALA A 82 -6.13 16.74 -7.78
C ALA A 82 -5.68 18.21 -7.90
N VAL A 83 -6.65 19.11 -7.96
CA VAL A 83 -6.40 20.55 -7.86
C VAL A 83 -6.54 21.05 -6.43
N ALA A 84 -6.12 22.29 -6.15
CA ALA A 84 -6.12 22.85 -4.79
C ALA A 84 -7.51 22.91 -4.12
N ALA A 85 -8.60 22.88 -4.90
CA ALA A 85 -9.97 22.82 -4.37
C ALA A 85 -10.40 21.38 -4.02
N ASP A 86 -9.74 20.38 -4.58
CA ASP A 86 -10.10 18.97 -4.48
C ASP A 86 -9.51 18.31 -3.23
N ALA A 87 -8.24 18.62 -2.95
CA ALA A 87 -7.50 18.03 -1.86
C ALA A 87 -6.34 18.92 -1.42
N LEU A 88 -5.98 18.78 -0.14
CA LEU A 88 -4.73 19.26 0.42
C LEU A 88 -3.86 18.06 0.78
N PHE A 89 -2.59 18.12 0.37
CA PHE A 89 -1.60 17.10 0.70
C PHE A 89 -0.52 17.67 1.61
N GLU A 90 -0.14 16.92 2.64
CA GLU A 90 0.95 17.30 3.54
C GLU A 90 1.77 16.08 3.95
N ARG A 91 2.97 16.35 4.48
CA ARG A 91 3.73 15.35 5.24
C ARG A 91 3.61 15.64 6.72
N THR A 92 3.24 14.62 7.48
CA THR A 92 3.21 14.74 8.94
C THR A 92 4.64 14.79 9.50
N PRO A 93 4.83 15.29 10.74
CA PRO A 93 6.13 15.23 11.41
C PRO A 93 6.70 13.81 11.50
N LYS A 94 5.84 12.78 11.63
CA LYS A 94 6.25 11.36 11.61
C LYS A 94 6.32 10.74 10.21
N LYS A 95 6.39 11.57 9.17
CA LYS A 95 6.66 11.19 7.78
C LYS A 95 5.50 10.46 7.08
N GLY A 96 4.29 10.47 7.63
CA GLY A 96 3.10 10.03 6.89
C GLY A 96 2.80 10.98 5.71
N LEU A 97 2.13 10.47 4.67
CA LEU A 97 1.55 11.28 3.60
C LEU A 97 0.05 11.43 3.86
N HIS A 98 -0.37 12.63 4.21
CA HIS A 98 -1.76 12.94 4.50
C HIS A 98 -2.45 13.49 3.25
N ALA A 99 -3.54 12.86 2.86
CA ALA A 99 -4.44 13.36 1.83
C ALA A 99 -5.75 13.81 2.48
N ILE A 100 -5.98 15.12 2.52
CA ILE A 100 -7.19 15.76 3.01
C ILE A 100 -8.07 16.06 1.79
N TYR A 101 -9.03 15.19 1.51
CA TYR A 101 -9.98 15.40 0.42
C TYR A 101 -11.10 16.32 0.87
N SER A 102 -11.55 17.18 -0.04
CA SER A 102 -12.73 17.98 0.18
C SER A 102 -13.99 17.10 0.14
N GLN A 103 -14.94 17.29 1.04
CA GLN A 103 -16.23 16.58 1.03
C GLN A 103 -17.35 17.32 0.28
N VAL A 104 -17.08 18.56 -0.16
CA VAL A 104 -18.02 19.39 -0.92
C VAL A 104 -17.58 19.52 -2.38
N ASN A 105 -16.37 20.01 -2.61
CA ASN A 105 -15.74 20.13 -3.92
C ASN A 105 -15.20 18.78 -4.42
N ASN A 106 -14.98 18.69 -5.74
CA ASN A 106 -14.56 17.50 -6.49
C ASN A 106 -15.68 16.50 -6.81
N THR A 107 -16.68 16.99 -7.55
CA THR A 107 -17.74 16.19 -8.18
C THR A 107 -17.33 15.66 -9.56
N VAL A 108 -16.04 15.74 -9.91
CA VAL A 108 -15.50 15.25 -11.18
C VAL A 108 -14.90 13.87 -10.97
N VAL A 109 -15.37 12.90 -11.76
CA VAL A 109 -14.81 11.55 -11.78
C VAL A 109 -13.36 11.60 -12.25
N GLY A 110 -12.48 10.85 -11.59
CA GLY A 110 -11.10 10.69 -12.07
C GLY A 110 -10.12 11.73 -11.58
N HIS A 111 -10.49 12.58 -10.62
CA HIS A 111 -9.54 13.44 -9.92
C HIS A 111 -9.09 12.81 -8.61
N GLY A 112 -7.82 12.97 -8.25
CA GLY A 112 -7.31 12.61 -6.93
C GLY A 112 -5.81 12.36 -6.95
N ALA A 113 -5.35 11.52 -6.04
CA ALA A 113 -3.97 11.10 -5.98
C ALA A 113 -3.87 9.63 -5.58
N GLN A 114 -2.83 8.95 -6.04
CA GLN A 114 -2.57 7.56 -5.69
C GLN A 114 -1.09 7.22 -5.73
N ILE A 115 -0.72 6.23 -4.92
CA ILE A 115 0.54 5.49 -5.03
C ILE A 115 0.25 4.17 -5.73
N SER A 116 1.00 3.90 -6.79
CA SER A 116 0.89 2.68 -7.60
C SER A 116 2.21 1.93 -7.63
N ALA A 117 2.16 0.61 -7.61
CA ALA A 117 3.35 -0.23 -7.82
C ALA A 117 3.83 -0.13 -9.27
N ALA A 118 5.11 -0.48 -9.51
CA ALA A 118 5.68 -0.56 -10.85
C ALA A 118 4.83 -1.44 -11.77
N THR A 119 4.65 -1.06 -13.04
CA THR A 119 3.84 -1.80 -14.02
C THR A 119 4.20 -3.29 -14.08
N ALA A 120 5.49 -3.64 -14.06
CA ALA A 120 5.94 -5.03 -14.07
C ALA A 120 5.42 -5.86 -12.87
N ILE A 121 5.33 -5.26 -11.68
CA ILE A 121 4.76 -5.92 -10.50
C ILE A 121 3.25 -6.13 -10.67
N ARG A 122 2.57 -5.14 -11.26
CA ARG A 122 1.12 -5.23 -11.48
C ARG A 122 0.76 -6.30 -12.50
N ASP A 123 1.52 -6.34 -13.60
CA ASP A 123 1.37 -7.33 -14.66
C ASP A 123 1.66 -8.73 -14.12
N TYR A 124 2.68 -8.87 -13.25
CA TYR A 124 2.96 -10.12 -12.54
C TYR A 124 1.75 -10.59 -11.71
N ILE A 125 1.15 -9.72 -10.88
CA ILE A 125 0.00 -10.08 -10.04
C ILE A 125 -1.19 -10.55 -10.89
N ILE A 126 -1.44 -9.92 -12.04
CA ILE A 126 -2.54 -10.31 -12.94
C ILE A 126 -2.23 -11.62 -13.69
N ALA A 127 -1.02 -11.75 -14.21
CA ALA A 127 -0.59 -12.98 -14.88
C ALA A 127 -0.67 -14.19 -13.95
N ASN A 128 -0.40 -13.97 -12.66
CA ASN A 128 -0.45 -14.97 -11.60
C ASN A 128 -1.69 -14.85 -10.73
N LYS A 129 -2.82 -14.35 -11.24
CA LYS A 129 -4.07 -14.11 -10.47
C LYS A 129 -4.59 -15.30 -9.64
N THR A 130 -4.20 -16.52 -9.98
CA THR A 130 -4.55 -17.74 -9.25
C THR A 130 -3.66 -17.99 -8.02
N HIS A 131 -2.55 -17.27 -7.87
CA HIS A 131 -1.75 -17.26 -6.66
C HIS A 131 -2.51 -16.58 -5.51
N LEU A 132 -2.00 -16.82 -4.29
CA LEU A 132 -2.47 -16.16 -3.09
C LEU A 132 -1.61 -14.93 -2.85
N PHE A 133 -2.20 -13.74 -2.90
CA PHE A 133 -1.47 -12.50 -2.61
C PHE A 133 -1.91 -11.93 -1.27
N TYR A 134 -0.94 -11.53 -0.45
CA TYR A 134 -1.15 -10.72 0.73
C TYR A 134 -0.99 -9.24 0.35
N PHE A 135 -1.90 -8.41 0.85
CA PHE A 135 -1.82 -6.96 0.76
C PHE A 135 -2.07 -6.35 2.13
N SER A 136 -1.32 -5.33 2.49
CA SER A 136 -1.61 -4.52 3.67
C SER A 136 -1.32 -3.04 3.50
N VAL A 137 -2.03 -2.25 4.29
CA VAL A 137 -1.87 -0.80 4.39
C VAL A 137 -1.94 -0.41 5.87
N TRP A 138 -0.95 0.38 6.28
CA TRP A 138 -0.93 1.08 7.56
C TRP A 138 -1.31 2.53 7.30
N ALA A 139 -2.40 2.97 7.92
CA ALA A 139 -2.92 4.30 7.74
C ALA A 139 -3.44 4.89 9.06
N HIS A 140 -3.75 6.18 9.04
CA HIS A 140 -4.62 6.80 10.03
C HIS A 140 -5.74 7.53 9.30
N ARG A 141 -6.99 7.16 9.57
CA ARG A 141 -8.14 7.86 9.00
C ARG A 141 -8.42 9.11 9.80
N THR A 142 -8.29 10.26 9.16
CA THR A 142 -8.51 11.57 9.77
C THR A 142 -9.93 12.08 9.55
N ARG A 143 -10.60 11.61 8.49
CA ARG A 143 -12.02 11.90 8.21
C ARG A 143 -12.68 10.71 7.52
N ALA A 144 -13.85 10.32 8.02
CA ALA A 144 -14.64 9.21 7.48
C ALA A 144 -15.09 9.50 6.04
N ALA A 145 -15.16 8.45 5.21
CA ALA A 145 -15.77 8.52 3.88
C ALA A 145 -17.27 8.81 4.01
N LEU A 146 -17.84 9.64 3.12
CA LEU A 146 -19.29 9.85 3.05
C LEU A 146 -20.01 8.60 2.53
N THR A 147 -19.36 7.85 1.62
CA THR A 147 -19.89 6.62 1.04
C THR A 147 -18.96 5.45 1.36
N ALA A 148 -19.42 4.49 2.15
CA ALA A 148 -18.60 3.36 2.57
C ALA A 148 -18.14 2.47 1.40
N GLY A 149 -18.91 2.37 0.31
CA GLY A 149 -18.54 1.58 -0.87
C GLY A 149 -17.35 2.12 -1.66
N HIS A 150 -16.83 3.29 -1.30
CA HIS A 150 -15.71 3.92 -1.99
C HIS A 150 -14.41 3.10 -1.83
N ARG A 151 -13.83 2.67 -2.96
CA ARG A 151 -12.56 1.93 -3.00
C ARG A 151 -11.38 2.91 -3.02
N TYR A 152 -10.49 2.79 -2.05
CA TYR A 152 -9.26 3.60 -1.96
C TYR A 152 -7.98 2.77 -2.17
N MET A 153 -8.17 1.49 -2.47
CA MET A 153 -7.16 0.58 -3.01
C MET A 153 -7.91 -0.48 -3.81
N GLU A 154 -7.46 -0.76 -5.04
CA GLU A 154 -8.06 -1.73 -5.93
C GLU A 154 -7.01 -2.29 -6.90
N ILE A 155 -7.06 -3.60 -7.11
CA ILE A 155 -6.25 -4.29 -8.10
C ILE A 155 -7.20 -4.80 -9.18
N GLY A 156 -7.02 -4.35 -10.41
CA GLY A 156 -8.01 -4.47 -11.47
C GLY A 156 -8.93 -3.24 -11.50
N SER A 157 -10.20 -3.42 -11.86
CA SER A 157 -11.18 -2.32 -11.91
C SER A 157 -12.63 -2.83 -11.99
N GLY A 158 -13.56 -2.12 -11.36
CA GLY A 158 -15.00 -2.32 -11.51
C GLY A 158 -15.46 -3.70 -11.01
N ALA A 159 -16.05 -4.51 -11.90
CA ALA A 159 -16.40 -5.90 -11.58
C ALA A 159 -15.24 -6.89 -11.80
N SER A 160 -14.14 -6.44 -12.41
CA SER A 160 -12.99 -7.24 -12.83
C SER A 160 -11.78 -6.94 -11.92
N TYR A 161 -12.00 -6.99 -10.60
CA TYR A 161 -10.97 -6.78 -9.58
C TYR A 161 -10.42 -8.12 -9.07
N LEU A 162 -9.18 -8.12 -8.57
CA LEU A 162 -8.60 -9.21 -7.78
C LEU A 162 -8.93 -9.04 -6.29
N GLY A 163 -8.79 -7.83 -5.78
CA GLY A 163 -9.17 -7.42 -4.43
C GLY A 163 -9.21 -5.90 -4.30
N TYR A 164 -9.87 -5.42 -3.25
CA TYR A 164 -9.97 -4.00 -2.92
C TYR A 164 -10.13 -3.75 -1.42
N MET A 165 -9.80 -2.53 -1.00
CA MET A 165 -10.10 -1.99 0.32
C MET A 165 -11.01 -0.77 0.20
N SER A 166 -12.03 -0.71 1.04
CA SER A 166 -13.06 0.34 1.02
C SER A 166 -13.48 0.76 2.43
N GLY A 167 -14.35 1.78 2.53
CA GLY A 167 -14.99 2.15 3.79
C GLY A 167 -15.96 1.08 4.31
N ALA A 168 -16.38 0.13 3.46
CA ALA A 168 -17.26 -0.97 3.80
C ALA A 168 -16.50 -2.24 4.24
N GLY A 169 -15.17 -2.24 4.06
CA GLY A 169 -14.30 -3.38 4.37
C GLY A 169 -13.40 -3.76 3.20
N ASN A 170 -12.68 -4.86 3.38
CA ASN A 170 -11.75 -5.42 2.41
C ASN A 170 -12.37 -6.65 1.75
N ALA A 171 -12.10 -6.85 0.47
CA ALA A 171 -12.62 -8.01 -0.26
C ALA A 171 -11.57 -8.55 -1.25
N GLY A 172 -11.51 -9.87 -1.36
CA GLY A 172 -10.82 -10.59 -2.44
C GLY A 172 -11.84 -11.37 -3.28
N LYS A 173 -11.54 -11.59 -4.57
CA LYS A 173 -12.52 -12.16 -5.51
C LYS A 173 -12.91 -13.61 -5.21
N ALA A 174 -11.94 -14.52 -5.07
CA ALA A 174 -12.22 -15.94 -4.88
C ALA A 174 -12.02 -16.45 -3.44
N SER A 175 -11.24 -15.76 -2.60
CA SER A 175 -10.86 -16.29 -1.28
C SER A 175 -10.53 -15.20 -0.24
N GLY A 176 -11.48 -14.33 0.07
CA GLY A 176 -11.28 -13.19 0.97
C GLY A 176 -11.03 -13.61 2.44
N LEU A 177 -9.77 -13.62 2.85
CA LEU A 177 -9.39 -13.38 4.25
C LEU A 177 -9.04 -11.91 4.38
N SER A 178 -9.46 -11.27 5.45
CA SER A 178 -9.11 -9.87 5.70
C SER A 178 -9.10 -9.54 7.17
N ASN A 179 -8.36 -8.50 7.52
CA ASN A 179 -8.31 -7.92 8.84
C ASN A 179 -8.40 -6.39 8.72
N VAL A 180 -9.22 -5.78 9.57
CA VAL A 180 -9.35 -4.33 9.66
C VAL A 180 -9.39 -3.93 11.13
N VAL A 181 -8.27 -3.43 11.63
CA VAL A 181 -8.17 -2.83 12.96
C VAL A 181 -8.46 -1.33 12.85
N GLY A 182 -9.16 -0.79 13.85
CA GLY A 182 -9.59 0.61 13.85
C GLY A 182 -10.87 0.88 13.05
N GLY A 183 -11.53 -0.18 12.54
CA GLY A 183 -12.78 -0.08 11.78
C GLY A 183 -12.61 0.31 10.31
N ALA A 184 -13.53 -0.12 9.45
CA ALA A 184 -13.41 0.12 8.00
C ALA A 184 -13.59 1.60 7.62
N ASN A 185 -14.43 2.34 8.34
CA ASN A 185 -14.67 3.77 8.10
C ASN A 185 -14.48 4.69 9.32
N ALA A 186 -14.04 4.18 10.46
CA ALA A 186 -13.87 5.00 11.65
C ALA A 186 -12.59 5.84 11.58
N VAL A 187 -12.62 7.01 12.22
CA VAL A 187 -11.48 7.91 12.39
C VAL A 187 -10.58 7.33 13.48
N ALA A 188 -9.47 6.71 13.07
CA ALA A 188 -8.57 5.96 13.94
C ALA A 188 -7.25 5.63 13.24
N ASN A 189 -6.26 5.16 14.02
CA ASN A 189 -5.17 4.36 13.45
C ASN A 189 -5.77 3.09 12.84
N ARG A 190 -5.35 2.77 11.62
CA ARG A 190 -5.87 1.65 10.85
C ARG A 190 -4.75 0.73 10.40
N TYR A 191 -4.99 -0.54 10.60
CA TYR A 191 -4.29 -1.62 9.94
C TYR A 191 -5.32 -2.35 9.09
N SER A 192 -5.06 -2.45 7.79
CA SER A 192 -5.92 -3.15 6.85
C SER A 192 -5.08 -4.15 6.08
N SER A 193 -5.49 -5.40 6.08
CA SER A 193 -4.87 -6.46 5.30
C SER A 193 -5.91 -7.30 4.60
N MET A 194 -5.51 -7.95 3.52
CA MET A 194 -6.33 -8.92 2.81
C MET A 194 -5.48 -9.96 2.10
N ARG A 195 -6.06 -11.15 1.95
CA ARG A 195 -5.67 -12.11 0.94
C ARG A 195 -6.53 -11.93 -0.30
N ALA A 196 -5.90 -11.82 -1.46
CA ALA A 196 -6.60 -11.79 -2.73
C ALA A 196 -6.12 -12.91 -3.65
N SER A 197 -7.07 -13.53 -4.34
CA SER A 197 -6.86 -14.49 -5.43
C SER A 197 -8.10 -14.52 -6.32
N ALA A 198 -7.96 -15.03 -7.53
CA ALA A 198 -9.04 -15.24 -8.47
C ALA A 198 -9.02 -16.67 -9.02
N GLY A 199 -10.16 -17.16 -9.51
CA GLY A 199 -10.25 -18.41 -10.23
C GLY A 199 -9.57 -18.33 -11.60
N ALA A 200 -9.20 -19.48 -12.17
CA ALA A 200 -8.53 -19.53 -13.47
C ALA A 200 -9.36 -18.86 -14.60
N GLY A 201 -10.69 -19.05 -14.55
CA GLY A 201 -11.65 -18.48 -15.51
C GLY A 201 -12.01 -17.01 -15.25
N ASP A 202 -11.55 -16.40 -14.15
CA ASP A 202 -11.87 -15.01 -13.85
C ASP A 202 -11.11 -14.06 -14.78
N THR A 203 -11.86 -13.11 -15.35
CA THR A 203 -11.26 -11.92 -15.97
C THR A 203 -10.91 -10.92 -14.88
N ILE A 204 -9.67 -10.45 -14.90
CA ILE A 204 -9.17 -9.34 -14.10
C ILE A 204 -8.74 -8.27 -15.10
N ALA A 205 -9.23 -7.05 -14.92
CA ALA A 205 -8.85 -5.95 -15.79
C ALA A 205 -7.35 -5.67 -15.61
N VAL A 206 -6.70 -5.17 -16.66
CA VAL A 206 -5.34 -4.62 -16.54
C VAL A 206 -5.32 -3.64 -15.36
N ALA A 207 -4.28 -3.71 -14.53
CA ALA A 207 -4.21 -3.00 -13.26
C ALA A 207 -4.05 -1.49 -13.48
N GLY A 208 -5.15 -0.81 -13.74
CA GLY A 208 -5.24 0.65 -13.79
C GLY A 208 -5.51 1.30 -12.42
N GLY A 209 -5.97 0.53 -11.43
CA GLY A 209 -6.33 1.01 -10.09
C GLY A 209 -5.15 1.29 -9.14
N SER A 210 -5.43 1.98 -8.05
CA SER A 210 -4.48 2.24 -6.96
C SER A 210 -4.16 0.95 -6.21
N ILE A 211 -2.94 0.44 -6.35
CA ILE A 211 -2.56 -0.81 -5.65
C ILE A 211 -2.27 -0.57 -4.17
N ILE A 212 -1.96 0.66 -3.75
CA ILE A 212 -1.46 0.92 -2.38
C ILE A 212 -2.31 1.92 -1.62
N PHE A 213 -2.52 3.11 -2.19
CA PHE A 213 -3.20 4.19 -1.49
C PHE A 213 -3.76 5.21 -2.46
N GLY A 214 -4.92 5.76 -2.13
CA GLY A 214 -5.53 6.88 -2.84
C GLY A 214 -6.51 6.47 -3.94
N ASN A 215 -7.09 7.46 -4.61
CA ASN A 215 -8.06 7.24 -5.67
C ASN A 215 -7.78 8.24 -6.80
N ASN A 216 -7.71 7.74 -8.03
CA ASN A 216 -7.63 8.54 -9.25
C ASN A 216 -8.72 8.11 -10.26
N GLY A 217 -9.96 7.92 -9.79
CA GLY A 217 -11.12 7.53 -10.61
C GLY A 217 -11.49 6.06 -10.64
N SER A 218 -11.12 5.26 -9.64
CA SER A 218 -11.60 3.88 -9.56
C SER A 218 -13.14 3.86 -9.50
N SER A 219 -13.77 3.09 -10.40
CA SER A 219 -15.22 2.82 -10.43
C SER A 219 -16.16 4.05 -10.50
N SER A 220 -15.78 5.11 -11.24
CA SER A 220 -16.56 6.36 -11.32
C SER A 220 -16.73 7.08 -9.98
N ALA A 221 -15.91 6.73 -8.99
CA ALA A 221 -16.07 7.26 -7.64
C ALA A 221 -15.64 8.73 -7.59
N LEU A 222 -16.49 9.55 -6.99
CA LEU A 222 -16.20 10.95 -6.73
C LEU A 222 -15.31 11.03 -5.49
N THR A 223 -14.16 11.66 -5.63
CA THR A 223 -13.19 11.85 -4.54
C THR A 223 -13.76 12.64 -3.36
N ASN A 224 -14.83 13.41 -3.58
CA ASN A 224 -15.52 14.06 -2.47
C ASN A 224 -16.25 13.09 -1.53
N GLN A 225 -16.37 11.83 -1.91
CA GLN A 225 -16.89 10.76 -1.07
C GLN A 225 -15.79 9.94 -0.40
N CYS A 226 -14.51 10.21 -0.73
CA CYS A 226 -13.36 9.54 -0.13
C CYS A 226 -13.22 9.86 1.36
N PRO A 227 -12.60 8.95 2.12
CA PRO A 227 -12.02 9.31 3.40
C PRO A 227 -10.81 10.22 3.23
N SER A 228 -10.49 11.02 4.25
CA SER A 228 -9.16 11.61 4.38
C SER A 228 -8.30 10.68 5.23
N ASP A 229 -7.11 10.33 4.73
CA ASP A 229 -6.25 9.32 5.32
C ASP A 229 -4.79 9.78 5.29
N ILE A 230 -4.02 9.37 6.30
CA ILE A 230 -2.56 9.43 6.34
C ILE A 230 -2.04 8.06 5.97
N PHE A 231 -1.27 7.97 4.90
CA PHE A 231 -0.55 6.77 4.50
C PHE A 231 0.81 6.69 5.18
N TYR A 232 1.12 5.56 5.80
CA TYR A 232 2.43 5.30 6.42
C TYR A 232 3.20 4.19 5.71
N ARG A 233 2.55 3.06 5.44
CA ARG A 233 3.18 1.88 4.87
C ARG A 233 2.19 1.09 4.02
N GLY A 234 2.66 0.52 2.93
CA GLY A 234 1.92 -0.43 2.10
C GLY A 234 2.81 -1.59 1.68
N TYR A 235 2.30 -2.81 1.75
CA TYR A 235 3.06 -4.02 1.48
C TYR A 235 2.27 -5.02 0.63
N CYS A 236 2.98 -5.74 -0.22
CA CYS A 236 2.45 -6.87 -0.97
C CYS A 236 3.44 -8.01 -1.08
N GLU A 237 2.90 -9.22 -1.01
CA GLU A 237 3.62 -10.47 -1.16
C GLU A 237 2.80 -11.50 -1.90
N ASP A 238 3.48 -12.28 -2.73
CA ASP A 238 2.99 -13.54 -3.25
C ASP A 238 3.23 -14.64 -2.20
N LEU A 239 2.15 -15.09 -1.55
CA LEU A 239 2.16 -16.15 -0.54
C LEU A 239 2.43 -17.52 -1.16
N THR A 240 2.06 -17.72 -2.43
CA THR A 240 2.37 -18.96 -3.16
C THR A 240 3.88 -19.08 -3.37
N VAL A 241 4.57 -17.97 -3.67
CA VAL A 241 6.03 -17.96 -3.87
C VAL A 241 6.78 -18.00 -2.55
N SER A 242 6.35 -17.24 -1.54
CA SER A 242 7.03 -17.21 -0.23
C SER A 242 6.82 -18.48 0.59
N GLY A 243 5.75 -19.24 0.33
CA GLY A 243 5.32 -20.37 1.14
C GLY A 243 4.73 -20.00 2.50
N ARG A 244 4.56 -18.70 2.81
CA ARG A 244 3.94 -18.23 4.06
C ARG A 244 2.43 -18.30 3.97
N THR A 245 1.76 -18.50 5.10
CA THR A 245 0.30 -18.39 5.15
C THR A 245 -0.14 -16.95 5.38
N TYR A 246 -1.39 -16.63 5.03
CA TYR A 246 -1.98 -15.32 5.34
C TYR A 246 -1.90 -15.00 6.84
N ALA A 247 -2.19 -15.97 7.70
CA ALA A 247 -2.22 -15.76 9.15
C ALA A 247 -0.83 -15.42 9.70
N ASP A 248 0.23 -16.04 9.18
CA ASP A 248 1.60 -15.77 9.62
C ASP A 248 2.04 -14.36 9.23
N VAL A 249 1.75 -13.95 7.99
CA VAL A 249 2.12 -12.62 7.49
C VAL A 249 1.28 -11.54 8.17
N ASP A 250 -0.04 -11.75 8.33
CA ASP A 250 -0.94 -10.83 9.03
C ASP A 250 -0.51 -10.62 10.48
N ALA A 251 -0.15 -11.69 11.19
CA ALA A 251 0.29 -11.59 12.58
C ALA A 251 1.63 -10.83 12.71
N LEU A 252 2.60 -11.11 11.82
CA LEU A 252 3.89 -10.41 11.81
C LEU A 252 3.72 -8.92 11.50
N ASP A 253 2.98 -8.61 10.44
CA ASP A 253 2.76 -7.24 9.99
C ASP A 253 1.95 -6.44 11.02
N LYS A 254 0.90 -7.05 11.59
CA LYS A 254 0.15 -6.45 12.69
C LYS A 254 1.02 -6.20 13.93
N ALA A 255 1.93 -7.10 14.29
CA ALA A 255 2.85 -6.87 15.41
C ALA A 255 3.78 -5.67 15.15
N LEU A 256 4.27 -5.52 13.92
CA LEU A 256 5.07 -4.35 13.52
C LEU A 256 4.23 -3.06 13.55
N TRP A 257 2.97 -3.11 13.11
CA TRP A 257 2.03 -2.00 13.20
C TRP A 257 1.75 -1.61 14.66
N ASP A 258 1.42 -2.58 15.52
CA ASP A 258 1.16 -2.38 16.94
C ASP A 258 2.37 -1.68 17.59
N ALA A 259 3.60 -2.14 17.31
CA ALA A 259 4.82 -1.50 17.81
C ALA A 259 5.04 -0.09 17.26
N ALA A 260 4.68 0.17 16.00
CA ALA A 260 4.85 1.48 15.38
C ALA A 260 3.89 2.53 15.95
N PHE A 261 2.69 2.12 16.40
CA PHE A 261 1.66 3.02 16.95
C PHE A 261 1.56 2.99 18.49
N ALA A 262 2.16 2.03 19.17
CA ALA A 262 2.27 1.99 20.62
C ALA A 262 3.05 3.20 21.17
N ALA A 263 2.91 3.49 22.47
CA ALA A 263 3.63 4.59 23.11
C ALA A 263 5.14 4.53 22.86
N GLY A 264 5.74 5.63 22.38
CA GLY A 264 7.16 5.69 21.98
C GLY A 264 7.47 5.10 20.60
N GLY A 265 6.48 4.52 19.92
CA GLY A 265 6.59 4.02 18.56
C GLY A 265 6.80 5.12 17.52
N ARG A 266 7.18 4.71 16.31
CA ARG A 266 7.54 5.61 15.21
C ARG A 266 6.42 6.60 14.84
N PHE A 267 5.16 6.15 14.87
CA PHE A 267 3.97 6.94 14.51
C PHE A 267 3.13 7.33 15.73
N ALA A 268 3.62 7.03 16.94
CA ALA A 268 2.93 7.38 18.17
C ALA A 268 2.78 8.89 18.31
N GLY A 269 1.53 9.34 18.54
CA GLY A 269 1.22 10.76 18.73
C GLY A 269 1.53 11.63 17.50
N ASP A 270 1.45 11.08 16.28
CA ASP A 270 1.59 11.90 15.08
C ASP A 270 0.51 13.00 15.04
N THR A 271 0.88 14.14 14.48
CA THR A 271 0.05 15.35 14.42
C THR A 271 -0.11 15.79 12.97
N PHE A 272 -1.26 16.34 12.63
CA PHE A 272 -1.63 16.67 11.26
C PHE A 272 -2.64 17.80 11.24
N THR A 273 -2.79 18.45 10.08
CA THR A 273 -3.81 19.47 9.86
C THR A 273 -5.19 18.84 10.03
N ALA A 274 -6.05 19.47 10.85
CA ALA A 274 -7.39 18.98 11.10
C ALA A 274 -8.22 18.98 9.79
N PRO A 275 -8.81 17.85 9.34
CA PRO A 275 -9.50 17.81 8.06
C PRO A 275 -10.65 18.81 7.93
N SER A 276 -11.28 19.20 9.04
CA SER A 276 -12.34 20.21 9.08
C SER A 276 -11.91 21.62 8.63
N THR A 277 -10.61 21.87 8.45
CA THR A 277 -10.10 23.13 7.85
C THR A 277 -10.21 23.14 6.33
N PHE A 278 -10.60 22.02 5.72
CA PHE A 278 -10.82 21.87 4.28
C PHE A 278 -12.27 21.40 4.06
N PRO A 279 -13.01 22.02 3.13
CA PRO A 279 -14.46 21.83 2.97
C PRO A 279 -14.87 20.37 2.71
#